data_AF-A0A6A4LWR3-F1
#
_entry.id   AF-A0A6A4LWR3-F1
#
_cell.length_a   1.000
_cell.length_b   1.000
_cell.length_c   1.000
_cell.angle_alpha   90.00
_cell.angle_beta   90.00
_cell.angle_gamma   90.00
#
_symmetry.space_group_name_H-M   'P 1'
#
loop_
_entity.id
_entity.type
_entity.pdbx_description
1 polymer ?
#
loop_
_entity_poly.entity_id
_entity_poly.type
_entity_poly.pdbx_seq_one_letter_code
_entity_poly.pdbx_strand_id
1 'polypeptide(L)'
;MRSIVGKRLPEFTPEQVTLVKGSCDFIGLNYYTGFYAIDVPVANTVNVSYEYDILATLTSMGDANNVTTKEGVKDYLRIYFYRRHLGAVQNAIKVGVKVKGFFAWTFIDNFEWGSGYTISTGSLSLVMEPRIVLMIKYSWAHDSVATEVSSFYNRTSFPADFVFGTGSSAYQFEGAWKEGGKGLSIYDIFTHKYADKIANRSNGDVAVDFYHRYKEDVQLMKFMGMDAFRFSISWARILPRGKLSGGVNKEGVAFYNNLIDELIANGSMRSTSLSLLADFADFAELCYKEFGDRVKHWITLNEPLAFVYLGYDLGSLAPGRCSAWMNNDCPAGDSATEPYIVGHHMLLSHGVAAKVYKEKYQASQKGQIGISLASPWILPYSNSKLNEEAAQRALDFSYGWFMTPLTYGEYPETMRSIVGKRLPEFTPEQVTLVKGSCDFIGLNYYTGFYAIDVPVANTVNISYGNDMLAILTSMGDANNVTTKEGVKDYLRIYFYRRHLGAVQNAIKAGVKVKGFFAWAFIDNFEWISGYTIRYGLGYVDYRDGLKRYPKRSAFWFKKFNLK
;
A
#
# COMPACT_ATOMS: atom_id res chain seq x y z
N MET A 1 25.80 4.90 -35.12
CA MET A 1 26.72 3.74 -35.27
C MET A 1 27.98 4.14 -36.04
N ARG A 2 27.91 4.62 -37.29
CA ARG A 2 29.09 5.05 -38.08
C ARG A 2 29.98 6.09 -37.36
N SER A 3 29.40 7.06 -36.66
CA SER A 3 30.12 8.03 -35.81
C SER A 3 30.88 7.40 -34.63
N ILE A 4 30.50 6.19 -34.22
CA ILE A 4 31.06 5.49 -33.05
C ILE A 4 32.13 4.48 -33.48
N VAL A 5 31.90 3.74 -34.57
CA VAL A 5 32.79 2.65 -35.00
C VAL A 5 33.78 3.04 -36.10
N GLY A 6 33.58 4.18 -36.77
CA GLY A 6 34.50 4.74 -37.76
C GLY A 6 34.74 3.81 -38.96
N LYS A 7 36.00 3.76 -39.42
CA LYS A 7 36.43 2.97 -40.60
C LYS A 7 36.31 1.44 -40.43
N ARG A 8 35.98 0.94 -39.22
CA ARG A 8 35.73 -0.49 -38.97
C ARG A 8 34.39 -0.96 -39.53
N LEU A 9 33.48 -0.02 -39.85
CA LEU A 9 32.23 -0.34 -40.52
C LEU A 9 32.41 -0.18 -42.04
N PRO A 10 32.25 -1.25 -42.83
CA PRO A 10 32.35 -1.16 -44.28
C PRO A 10 31.39 -0.12 -44.88
N GLU A 11 31.76 0.40 -46.04
CA GLU A 11 30.92 1.30 -46.84
C GLU A 11 30.20 0.51 -47.91
N PHE A 12 28.88 0.70 -47.99
CA PHE A 12 28.11 0.20 -49.12
C PHE A 12 28.38 1.08 -50.33
N THR A 13 28.63 0.46 -51.49
CA THR A 13 28.61 1.19 -52.76
C THR A 13 27.18 1.64 -53.10
N PRO A 14 26.98 2.64 -53.96
CA PRO A 14 25.64 3.07 -54.38
C PRO A 14 24.77 1.93 -54.94
N GLU A 15 25.38 0.97 -55.66
CA GLU A 15 24.70 -0.21 -56.19
C GLU A 15 24.25 -1.13 -55.05
N GLN A 16 25.10 -1.34 -54.04
CA GLN A 16 24.75 -2.16 -52.87
C GLN A 16 23.68 -1.51 -52.01
N VAL A 17 23.67 -0.17 -51.88
CA VAL A 17 22.57 0.55 -51.22
C VAL A 17 21.25 0.31 -51.94
N THR A 18 21.25 0.37 -53.27
CA THR A 18 20.06 0.13 -54.09
C THR A 18 19.58 -1.32 -53.96
N LEU A 19 20.50 -2.28 -53.89
CA LEU A 19 20.19 -3.70 -53.69
C LEU A 19 19.55 -3.99 -52.32
N VAL A 20 20.04 -3.37 -51.26
CA VAL A 20 19.64 -3.69 -49.86
C VAL A 20 18.43 -2.87 -49.41
N LYS A 21 18.27 -1.64 -49.91
CA LYS A 21 17.17 -0.75 -49.46
C LYS A 21 15.83 -1.30 -49.95
N GLY A 22 14.97 -1.67 -49.01
CA GLY A 22 13.63 -2.18 -49.30
C GLY A 22 13.59 -3.66 -49.67
N SER A 23 14.65 -4.42 -49.40
CA SER A 23 14.74 -5.86 -49.69
C SER A 23 13.90 -6.75 -48.77
N CYS A 24 12.92 -6.19 -48.05
CA CYS A 24 12.05 -6.92 -47.13
C CYS A 24 10.59 -6.44 -47.26
N ASP A 25 9.66 -7.38 -47.37
CA ASP A 25 8.22 -7.09 -47.45
C ASP A 25 7.62 -6.77 -46.07
N PHE A 26 8.24 -7.30 -45.01
CA PHE A 26 7.89 -7.06 -43.60
C PHE A 26 9.15 -7.12 -42.74
N ILE A 27 9.07 -6.53 -41.54
CA ILE A 27 10.13 -6.59 -40.55
C ILE A 27 9.87 -7.76 -39.60
N GLY A 28 10.72 -8.79 -39.68
CA GLY A 28 10.81 -9.83 -38.66
C GLY A 28 11.57 -9.31 -37.45
N LEU A 29 10.87 -8.96 -36.38
CA LEU A 29 11.49 -8.49 -35.14
C LEU A 29 11.71 -9.68 -34.21
N ASN A 30 12.97 -10.08 -34.04
CA ASN A 30 13.36 -11.09 -33.06
C ASN A 30 13.83 -10.40 -31.78
N TYR A 31 13.08 -10.55 -30.69
CA TYR A 31 13.37 -9.91 -29.41
C TYR A 31 13.83 -10.95 -28.38
N TYR A 32 15.12 -10.89 -28.05
CA TYR A 32 15.77 -11.76 -27.07
C TYR A 32 15.89 -11.06 -25.72
N THR A 33 15.52 -11.76 -24.65
CA THR A 33 15.97 -11.43 -23.28
C THR A 33 17.07 -12.41 -22.89
N GLY A 34 18.22 -12.32 -23.57
CA GLY A 34 19.34 -13.25 -23.33
C GLY A 34 19.94 -13.06 -21.94
N PHE A 35 19.96 -14.13 -21.13
CA PHE A 35 20.83 -14.48 -19.98
C PHE A 35 21.21 -13.46 -18.88
N TYR A 36 20.99 -12.17 -19.04
CA TYR A 36 21.31 -11.14 -18.05
C TYR A 36 20.38 -9.95 -18.24
N ALA A 37 19.20 -10.01 -17.63
CA ALA A 37 18.56 -8.88 -16.94
C ALA A 37 17.07 -9.15 -16.69
N ILE A 38 16.76 -9.43 -15.42
CA ILE A 38 15.39 -9.38 -14.87
C ILE A 38 14.89 -7.91 -14.80
N ASP A 39 15.81 -6.95 -14.89
CA ASP A 39 15.58 -5.50 -14.72
C ASP A 39 15.96 -4.63 -15.93
N VAL A 40 15.86 -5.12 -17.17
CA VAL A 40 15.76 -4.14 -18.27
C VAL A 40 14.35 -3.57 -18.21
N PRO A 41 14.17 -2.25 -18.05
CA PRO A 41 12.89 -1.65 -18.36
C PRO A 41 12.48 -2.16 -19.75
N VAL A 42 11.20 -2.39 -20.00
CA VAL A 42 10.72 -2.43 -21.40
C VAL A 42 10.88 -1.00 -21.88
N ALA A 43 12.12 -0.63 -22.19
CA ALA A 43 12.55 0.71 -22.44
C ALA A 43 11.83 1.08 -23.72
N ASN A 44 11.00 2.12 -23.58
CA ASN A 44 10.52 3.04 -24.58
C ASN A 44 10.42 2.45 -25.98
N THR A 45 9.19 2.39 -26.50
CA THR A 45 8.92 2.53 -27.93
C THR A 45 9.95 3.46 -28.56
N VAL A 46 11.03 2.91 -29.10
CA VAL A 46 11.93 3.64 -29.93
C VAL A 46 11.07 3.93 -31.14
N ASN A 47 10.74 5.19 -31.34
CA ASN A 47 10.06 5.68 -32.53
C ASN A 47 10.99 5.45 -33.72
N VAL A 48 11.12 4.20 -34.15
CA VAL A 48 11.66 3.86 -35.45
C VAL A 48 10.44 3.58 -36.32
N SER A 49 9.94 4.63 -36.97
CA SER A 49 8.87 4.52 -37.95
C SER A 49 9.44 3.89 -39.20
N TYR A 50 9.51 2.58 -39.23
CA TYR A 50 9.58 1.84 -40.48
C TYR A 50 8.14 1.72 -40.99
N GLU A 51 7.86 2.09 -42.24
CA GLU A 51 6.51 2.02 -42.84
C GLU A 51 5.99 0.59 -43.06
N TYR A 52 6.80 -0.40 -42.69
CA TYR A 52 6.59 -1.82 -42.91
C TYR A 52 5.69 -2.46 -41.84
N ASP A 53 5.01 -3.54 -42.24
CA ASP A 53 4.34 -4.44 -41.32
C ASP A 53 5.37 -5.21 -40.46
N ILE A 54 5.03 -5.47 -39.19
CA ILE A 54 5.91 -6.14 -38.24
C ILE A 54 5.36 -7.53 -37.89
N LEU A 55 6.22 -8.55 -38.01
CA LEU A 55 6.02 -9.87 -37.39
C LEU A 55 6.95 -9.96 -36.18
N ALA A 56 6.36 -10.06 -34.99
CA ALA A 56 7.13 -10.15 -33.76
C ALA A 56 7.36 -11.60 -33.38
N THR A 57 8.60 -11.97 -33.11
CA THR A 57 8.98 -13.26 -32.52
C THR A 57 9.59 -13.00 -31.15
N LEU A 58 9.06 -13.66 -30.13
CA LEU A 58 9.56 -13.54 -28.77
C LEU A 58 10.29 -14.83 -28.37
N THR A 59 11.57 -14.70 -28.01
CA THR A 59 12.33 -15.76 -27.33
C THR A 59 11.95 -15.77 -25.85
N SER A 60 11.48 -16.92 -25.35
CA SER A 60 11.21 -17.09 -23.92
C SER A 60 12.49 -17.10 -23.08
N MET A 61 12.35 -16.89 -21.77
CA MET A 61 13.44 -17.07 -20.81
C MET A 61 13.66 -18.57 -20.57
N GLY A 62 14.91 -19.02 -20.65
CA GLY A 62 15.27 -20.41 -20.40
C GLY A 62 15.20 -20.75 -18.91
N ASP A 63 14.45 -21.79 -18.55
CA ASP A 63 14.46 -22.34 -17.18
C ASP A 63 15.58 -23.39 -17.03
N ALA A 64 16.21 -23.45 -15.86
CA ALA A 64 17.23 -24.44 -15.56
C ALA A 64 16.65 -25.87 -15.53
N ASN A 65 17.25 -26.80 -16.27
CA ASN A 65 16.74 -28.18 -16.41
C ASN A 65 17.01 -29.11 -15.21
N ASN A 66 17.42 -28.58 -14.06
CA ASN A 66 17.73 -29.34 -12.83
C ASN A 66 16.51 -29.50 -11.89
N VAL A 67 15.30 -29.59 -12.46
CA VAL A 67 14.04 -29.74 -11.71
C VAL A 67 13.34 -31.04 -12.08
N THR A 68 12.52 -31.59 -11.17
CA THR A 68 11.79 -32.84 -11.44
C THR A 68 10.78 -32.64 -12.58
N THR A 69 10.41 -33.69 -13.32
CA THR A 69 9.46 -33.60 -14.45
C THR A 69 8.16 -32.89 -14.06
N LYS A 70 7.66 -33.13 -12.83
CA LYS A 70 6.45 -32.50 -12.26
C LYS A 70 6.60 -31.00 -11.99
N GLU A 71 7.82 -30.53 -11.72
CA GLU A 71 8.14 -29.11 -11.50
C GLU A 71 8.44 -28.41 -12.82
N GLY A 72 9.12 -29.08 -13.75
CA GLY A 72 9.40 -28.56 -15.09
C GLY A 72 8.14 -28.23 -15.91
N VAL A 73 7.00 -28.87 -15.63
CA VAL A 73 5.71 -28.52 -16.30
C VAL A 73 5.12 -27.19 -15.78
N LYS A 74 5.53 -26.71 -14.59
CA LYS A 74 4.96 -25.54 -13.91
C LYS A 74 5.76 -24.27 -14.18
N ASP A 75 5.65 -23.79 -15.42
CA ASP A 75 6.49 -22.72 -15.96
C ASP A 75 5.85 -21.32 -15.80
N TYR A 76 5.74 -20.87 -14.55
CA TYR A 76 5.08 -19.60 -14.21
C TYR A 76 5.85 -18.36 -14.69
N LEU A 77 7.19 -18.45 -14.74
CA LEU A 77 8.04 -17.37 -15.24
C LEU A 77 7.76 -17.13 -16.72
N ARG A 78 7.71 -18.17 -17.54
CA ARG A 78 7.38 -18.03 -18.98
C ARG A 78 5.98 -17.50 -19.21
N ILE A 79 5.00 -17.89 -18.40
CA ILE A 79 3.64 -17.34 -18.45
C ILE A 79 3.65 -15.83 -18.17
N TYR A 80 4.36 -15.40 -17.14
CA TYR A 80 4.53 -13.98 -16.81
C TYR A 80 5.19 -13.21 -17.96
N PHE A 81 6.28 -13.74 -18.52
CA PHE A 81 6.99 -13.14 -19.64
C PHE A 81 6.09 -12.99 -20.88
N TYR A 82 5.33 -14.02 -21.25
CA TYR A 82 4.39 -13.92 -22.37
C TYR A 82 3.31 -12.88 -22.13
N ARG A 83 2.73 -12.80 -20.92
CA ARG A 83 1.71 -11.79 -20.59
C ARG A 83 2.24 -10.37 -20.72
N ARG A 84 3.44 -10.09 -20.21
CA ARG A 84 4.06 -8.76 -20.27
C ARG A 84 4.36 -8.34 -21.72
N HIS A 85 4.92 -9.25 -22.52
CA HIS A 85 5.27 -8.95 -23.91
C HIS A 85 4.03 -8.82 -24.81
N LEU A 86 3.00 -9.65 -24.62
CA LEU A 86 1.72 -9.48 -25.32
C LEU A 86 1.05 -8.16 -24.94
N GLY A 87 1.12 -7.74 -23.68
CA GLY A 87 0.66 -6.42 -23.25
C GLY A 87 1.41 -5.28 -23.95
N ALA A 88 2.73 -5.40 -24.12
CA ALA A 88 3.54 -4.43 -24.87
C ALA A 88 3.17 -4.40 -26.36
N VAL A 89 2.96 -5.56 -27.00
CA VAL A 89 2.50 -5.67 -28.39
C VAL A 89 1.12 -5.02 -28.56
N GLN A 90 0.19 -5.27 -27.64
CA GLN A 90 -1.13 -4.62 -27.65
C GLN A 90 -1.01 -3.10 -27.54
N ASN A 91 -0.11 -2.59 -26.70
CA ASN A 91 0.13 -1.15 -26.59
C ASN A 91 0.76 -0.57 -27.86
N ALA A 92 1.70 -1.28 -28.49
CA ALA A 92 2.29 -0.88 -29.77
C ALA A 92 1.21 -0.76 -30.87
N ILE A 93 0.31 -1.74 -30.96
CA ILE A 93 -0.82 -1.71 -31.90
C ILE A 93 -1.72 -0.49 -31.62
N LYS A 94 -2.03 -0.20 -30.35
CA LYS A 94 -2.85 0.95 -29.95
C LYS A 94 -2.23 2.30 -30.34
N VAL A 95 -0.91 2.42 -30.38
CA VAL A 95 -0.21 3.65 -30.79
C VAL A 95 0.12 3.69 -32.29
N GLY A 96 -0.47 2.78 -33.08
CA GLY A 96 -0.43 2.81 -34.54
C GLY A 96 0.64 1.91 -35.20
N VAL A 97 1.35 1.08 -34.43
CA VAL A 97 2.32 0.13 -34.99
C VAL A 97 1.60 -1.02 -35.69
N LYS A 98 1.95 -1.30 -36.95
CA LYS A 98 1.32 -2.35 -37.76
C LYS A 98 1.88 -3.74 -37.43
N VAL A 99 1.57 -4.27 -36.25
CA VAL A 99 1.92 -5.66 -35.90
C VAL A 99 0.90 -6.62 -36.53
N LYS A 100 1.38 -7.53 -37.38
CA LYS A 100 0.54 -8.50 -38.12
C LYS A 100 0.51 -9.90 -37.51
N GLY A 101 1.48 -10.22 -36.66
CA GLY A 101 1.59 -11.55 -36.08
C GLY A 101 2.56 -11.60 -34.90
N PHE A 102 2.38 -12.62 -34.06
CA PHE A 102 3.20 -12.90 -32.89
C PHE A 102 3.58 -14.39 -32.86
N PHE A 103 4.87 -14.69 -32.76
CA PHE A 103 5.40 -16.05 -32.68
C PHE A 103 6.07 -16.26 -31.33
N ALA A 104 5.56 -17.21 -30.55
CA ALA A 104 6.17 -17.65 -29.29
C ALA A 104 7.27 -18.68 -29.58
N TRP A 105 8.46 -18.47 -29.03
CA TRP A 105 9.61 -19.36 -29.18
C TRP A 105 9.96 -20.06 -27.86
N THR A 106 10.08 -21.40 -27.78
CA THR A 106 9.89 -22.42 -28.84
C THR A 106 8.58 -23.20 -28.67
N PHE A 107 8.22 -23.97 -29.70
CA PHE A 107 7.09 -24.90 -29.62
C PHE A 107 7.35 -26.05 -28.63
N ILE A 108 8.53 -26.64 -28.64
CA ILE A 108 8.94 -27.77 -27.79
C ILE A 108 10.39 -27.58 -27.33
N ASP A 109 10.71 -28.08 -26.13
CA ASP A 109 12.07 -28.08 -25.60
C ASP A 109 13.04 -28.71 -26.61
N ASN A 110 14.15 -28.02 -26.90
CA ASN A 110 15.14 -28.46 -27.88
C ASN A 110 16.57 -28.09 -27.44
N PHE A 111 17.55 -28.27 -28.33
CA PHE A 111 18.95 -27.98 -28.07
C PHE A 111 19.23 -26.47 -28.18
N GLU A 112 19.68 -25.84 -27.09
CA GLU A 112 19.83 -24.38 -26.97
C GLU A 112 21.28 -23.91 -27.19
N TRP A 113 21.80 -24.16 -28.39
CA TRP A 113 23.09 -23.65 -28.86
C TRP A 113 24.25 -23.92 -27.86
N GLY A 114 24.99 -22.87 -27.46
CA GLY A 114 26.10 -22.98 -26.51
C GLY A 114 25.71 -23.41 -25.09
N SER A 115 24.41 -23.45 -24.78
CA SER A 115 23.87 -23.91 -23.49
C SER A 115 23.48 -25.40 -23.51
N GLY A 116 23.51 -26.06 -24.67
CA GLY A 116 23.10 -27.46 -24.81
C GLY A 116 21.67 -27.70 -24.32
N TYR A 117 21.46 -28.76 -23.53
CA TYR A 117 20.18 -29.07 -22.89
C TYR A 117 20.13 -28.63 -21.42
N THR A 118 20.90 -27.62 -21.01
CA THR A 118 20.87 -27.15 -19.61
C THR A 118 19.74 -26.17 -19.33
N ILE A 119 19.12 -25.63 -20.39
CA ILE A 119 17.97 -24.73 -20.36
C ILE A 119 16.82 -25.26 -21.22
N SER A 120 15.59 -24.95 -20.83
CA SER A 120 14.36 -25.27 -21.57
C SER A 120 13.67 -23.99 -22.03
N THR A 121 13.25 -23.89 -23.30
CA THR A 121 12.50 -22.73 -23.86
C THR A 121 11.15 -23.12 -24.51
N GLY A 122 10.79 -24.41 -24.49
CA GLY A 122 9.63 -24.98 -25.15
C GLY A 122 8.28 -24.78 -24.47
N SER A 123 7.25 -24.49 -25.27
CA SER A 123 5.85 -24.44 -24.81
C SER A 123 5.27 -25.82 -24.48
N LEU A 124 5.96 -26.88 -24.90
CA LEU A 124 5.74 -28.29 -24.59
C LEU A 124 7.03 -28.91 -24.05
N SER A 125 6.89 -29.81 -23.06
CA SER A 125 8.01 -30.65 -22.62
C SER A 125 8.24 -31.82 -23.59
N LEU A 126 9.45 -32.39 -23.59
CA LEU A 126 9.82 -33.59 -24.36
C LEU A 126 8.95 -34.83 -24.04
N VAL A 127 8.24 -34.84 -22.90
CA VAL A 127 7.33 -35.93 -22.49
C VAL A 127 5.91 -35.76 -23.09
N MET A 128 5.73 -34.84 -24.05
CA MET A 128 4.43 -34.47 -24.63
C MET A 128 3.37 -34.04 -23.60
N GLU A 129 3.78 -33.60 -22.41
CA GLU A 129 2.85 -32.94 -21.49
C GLU A 129 2.73 -31.44 -21.84
N PRO A 130 1.50 -30.94 -22.12
CA PRO A 130 1.28 -29.54 -22.47
C PRO A 130 1.52 -28.64 -21.25
N ARG A 131 2.56 -27.79 -21.29
CA ARG A 131 2.81 -26.76 -20.27
C ARG A 131 1.88 -25.55 -20.41
N ILE A 132 1.56 -25.17 -21.66
CA ILE A 132 0.97 -23.86 -21.98
C ILE A 132 -0.45 -23.94 -22.58
N VAL A 133 -0.78 -24.99 -23.35
CA VAL A 133 -2.01 -25.02 -24.16
C VAL A 133 -3.28 -25.22 -23.33
N LEU A 134 -3.22 -25.97 -22.22
CA LEU A 134 -4.39 -26.18 -21.36
C LEU A 134 -4.66 -24.96 -20.47
N MET A 135 -3.64 -24.27 -19.97
CA MET A 135 -3.84 -23.09 -19.09
C MET A 135 -4.22 -21.82 -19.83
N ILE A 136 -3.78 -21.61 -21.07
CA ILE A 136 -4.29 -20.49 -21.89
C ILE A 136 -5.77 -20.74 -22.24
N LYS A 137 -6.16 -21.96 -22.66
CA LYS A 137 -7.58 -22.31 -22.86
C LYS A 137 -8.41 -22.20 -21.56
N TYR A 138 -7.87 -22.64 -20.42
CA TYR A 138 -8.57 -22.51 -19.12
C TYR A 138 -8.67 -21.06 -18.66
N SER A 139 -7.66 -20.22 -18.92
CA SER A 139 -7.72 -18.78 -18.60
C SER A 139 -8.78 -18.05 -19.42
N TRP A 140 -9.01 -18.46 -20.67
CA TRP A 140 -10.09 -17.93 -21.51
C TRP A 140 -11.47 -18.43 -21.06
N ALA A 141 -11.57 -19.64 -20.50
CA ALA A 141 -12.81 -20.20 -19.97
C ALA A 141 -13.18 -19.67 -18.56
N HIS A 142 -12.19 -19.38 -17.72
CA HIS A 142 -12.36 -18.83 -16.37
C HIS A 142 -12.38 -17.28 -16.33
N ASP A 143 -12.14 -16.63 -17.46
CA ASP A 143 -12.37 -15.19 -17.59
C ASP A 143 -13.85 -14.82 -17.43
N SER A 144 -14.78 -15.78 -17.40
CA SER A 144 -16.19 -15.55 -17.05
C SER A 144 -16.40 -15.00 -15.63
N VAL A 145 -15.42 -15.09 -14.73
CA VAL A 145 -15.47 -14.50 -13.38
C VAL A 145 -14.61 -13.23 -13.24
N ALA A 146 -13.65 -13.00 -14.14
CA ALA A 146 -12.76 -11.82 -14.11
C ALA A 146 -13.15 -10.70 -15.11
N THR A 147 -14.16 -10.91 -15.96
CA THR A 147 -14.58 -9.97 -17.01
C THR A 147 -15.66 -8.95 -16.60
N GLU A 148 -16.17 -8.96 -15.36
CA GLU A 148 -17.15 -7.95 -14.89
C GLU A 148 -16.52 -6.80 -14.08
N VAL A 149 -15.42 -6.21 -14.55
CA VAL A 149 -15.08 -4.82 -14.14
C VAL A 149 -15.15 -3.89 -15.35
N SER A 150 -16.27 -3.98 -16.07
CA SER A 150 -16.63 -3.07 -17.17
C SER A 150 -17.87 -2.23 -16.89
N SER A 151 -18.54 -2.39 -15.73
CA SER A 151 -19.64 -1.49 -15.38
C SER A 151 -19.08 -0.13 -14.94
N PHE A 152 -19.51 0.94 -15.61
CA PHE A 152 -19.28 2.31 -15.15
C PHE A 152 -20.09 2.54 -13.87
N TYR A 153 -19.50 2.32 -12.70
CA TYR A 153 -20.10 2.68 -11.42
C TYR A 153 -19.89 4.18 -11.13
N ASN A 154 -20.87 4.78 -10.49
CA ASN A 154 -20.86 6.15 -9.98
C ASN A 154 -21.38 6.14 -8.52
N ARG A 155 -21.51 7.31 -7.89
CA ARG A 155 -22.02 7.41 -6.52
C ARG A 155 -23.36 6.68 -6.28
N THR A 156 -24.30 6.72 -7.23
CA THR A 156 -25.62 6.09 -7.09
C THR A 156 -25.57 4.57 -7.17
N SER A 157 -24.41 4.00 -7.47
CA SER A 157 -24.17 2.56 -7.45
C SER A 157 -23.86 2.01 -6.04
N PHE A 158 -23.89 2.86 -5.01
CA PHE A 158 -23.68 2.55 -3.59
C PHE A 158 -24.94 2.91 -2.78
N PRO A 159 -25.11 2.36 -1.57
CA PRO A 159 -26.20 2.75 -0.68
C PRO A 159 -26.28 4.27 -0.46
N ALA A 160 -27.48 4.80 -0.30
CA ALA A 160 -27.67 6.25 -0.14
C ALA A 160 -26.98 6.83 1.12
N ASP A 161 -26.80 6.00 2.15
CA ASP A 161 -26.09 6.31 3.39
C ASP A 161 -24.57 6.02 3.32
N PHE A 162 -24.05 5.60 2.16
CA PHE A 162 -22.62 5.29 2.00
C PHE A 162 -21.77 6.57 1.99
N VAL A 163 -20.72 6.59 2.81
CA VAL A 163 -19.86 7.75 3.02
C VAL A 163 -18.64 7.69 2.10
N PHE A 164 -18.46 8.71 1.25
CA PHE A 164 -17.21 8.92 0.50
C PHE A 164 -16.37 9.98 1.19
N GLY A 165 -15.19 9.60 1.68
CA GLY A 165 -14.33 10.50 2.40
C GLY A 165 -12.88 10.48 1.94
N THR A 166 -12.09 11.32 2.59
CA THR A 166 -10.63 11.31 2.51
C THR A 166 -10.04 11.57 3.90
N GLY A 167 -8.72 11.53 4.04
CA GLY A 167 -8.12 11.74 5.35
C GLY A 167 -6.71 12.30 5.37
N SER A 168 -6.31 12.64 6.58
CA SER A 168 -5.01 13.18 6.97
C SER A 168 -4.55 12.60 8.31
N SER A 169 -3.29 12.83 8.65
CA SER A 169 -2.76 12.60 9.99
C SER A 169 -1.96 13.83 10.44
N ALA A 170 -1.92 14.07 11.74
CA ALA A 170 -1.45 15.31 12.33
C ALA A 170 0.02 15.57 12.01
N TYR A 171 0.89 14.59 12.27
CA TYR A 171 2.33 14.75 12.02
C TYR A 171 2.66 14.90 10.53
N GLN A 172 1.89 14.25 9.66
CA GLN A 172 2.12 14.31 8.21
C GLN A 172 1.62 15.63 7.59
N PHE A 173 0.66 16.33 8.23
CA PHE A 173 -0.05 17.47 7.64
C PHE A 173 0.13 18.79 8.39
N GLU A 174 0.00 18.81 9.72
CA GLU A 174 -0.18 20.04 10.50
C GLU A 174 1.01 21.00 10.39
N GLY A 175 2.22 20.49 10.56
CA GLY A 175 3.38 21.34 10.79
C GLY A 175 3.25 22.10 12.10
N ALA A 176 3.79 23.32 12.12
CA ALA A 176 3.72 24.22 13.26
C ALA A 176 4.15 23.50 14.56
N TRP A 177 5.25 22.73 14.46
CA TRP A 177 5.59 21.67 15.42
C TRP A 177 5.91 22.18 16.83
N LYS A 178 6.26 23.46 16.95
CA LYS A 178 6.55 24.18 18.21
C LYS A 178 5.65 25.40 18.43
N GLU A 179 4.67 25.62 17.56
CA GLU A 179 3.80 26.79 17.64
C GLU A 179 2.58 26.52 18.53
N GLY A 180 1.99 27.61 19.03
CA GLY A 180 0.76 27.60 19.82
C GLY A 180 0.81 26.67 21.03
N GLY A 181 1.96 26.61 21.71
CA GLY A 181 2.15 25.81 22.93
C GLY A 181 2.25 24.28 22.71
N LYS A 182 2.38 23.79 21.48
CA LYS A 182 2.56 22.35 21.20
C LYS A 182 3.84 21.79 21.84
N GLY A 183 3.73 20.62 22.47
CA GLY A 183 4.85 19.85 22.99
C GLY A 183 5.53 18.95 21.93
N LEU A 184 6.61 18.29 22.34
CA LEU A 184 7.34 17.36 21.48
C LEU A 184 6.63 16.01 21.40
N SER A 185 6.44 15.51 20.19
CA SER A 185 6.08 14.11 19.92
C SER A 185 7.33 13.26 19.74
N ILE A 186 7.17 11.94 19.80
CA ILE A 186 8.25 10.99 19.49
C ILE A 186 8.77 11.15 18.06
N TYR A 187 7.93 11.61 17.13
CA TYR A 187 8.30 11.82 15.74
C TYR A 187 9.12 13.10 15.54
N ASP A 188 8.80 14.17 16.28
CA ASP A 188 9.64 15.38 16.31
C ASP A 188 11.06 14.98 16.75
N ILE A 189 11.18 14.27 17.88
CA ILE A 189 12.46 13.80 18.42
C ILE A 189 13.17 12.88 17.42
N PHE A 190 12.47 11.90 16.85
CA PHE A 190 13.04 10.90 15.96
C PHE A 190 13.60 11.54 14.68
N THR A 191 12.83 12.40 14.00
CA THR A 191 13.25 13.00 12.73
C THR A 191 14.35 14.06 12.89
N HIS A 192 14.40 14.78 14.03
CA HIS A 192 15.53 15.67 14.32
C HIS A 192 16.79 14.92 14.72
N LYS A 193 16.67 13.84 15.49
CA LYS A 193 17.83 13.08 15.99
C LYS A 193 18.40 12.12 14.94
N TYR A 194 17.53 11.49 14.15
CA TYR A 194 17.90 10.45 13.18
C TYR A 194 17.46 10.85 11.77
N ALA A 195 17.84 12.06 11.33
CA ALA A 195 17.46 12.58 10.00
C ALA A 195 17.88 11.65 8.86
N ASP A 196 18.97 10.90 9.02
CA ASP A 196 19.45 9.93 8.02
C ASP A 196 18.52 8.73 7.82
N LYS A 197 17.59 8.47 8.76
CA LYS A 197 16.53 7.47 8.59
C LYS A 197 15.38 7.95 7.70
N ILE A 198 15.41 9.22 7.27
CA ILE A 198 14.44 9.78 6.32
C ILE A 198 15.12 9.91 4.95
N ALA A 199 14.50 9.36 3.91
CA ALA A 199 15.08 9.21 2.56
C ALA A 199 15.65 10.52 1.98
N ASN A 200 15.05 11.66 2.31
CA ASN A 200 15.50 13.00 1.91
C ASN A 200 15.91 13.87 3.10
N ARG A 201 16.13 13.27 4.28
CA ARG A 201 16.53 13.92 5.53
C ARG A 201 15.59 15.03 6.01
N SER A 202 14.34 15.00 5.54
CA SER A 202 13.31 15.97 5.91
C SER A 202 12.58 15.59 7.19
N ASN A 203 11.70 16.47 7.67
CA ASN A 203 10.88 16.26 8.87
C ASN A 203 9.47 16.86 8.69
N GLY A 204 8.63 16.70 9.72
CA GLY A 204 7.26 17.21 9.79
C GLY A 204 7.13 18.62 10.37
N ASP A 205 8.23 19.39 10.50
CA ASP A 205 8.24 20.67 11.23
C ASP A 205 7.23 21.67 10.65
N VAL A 206 7.20 21.75 9.32
CA VAL A 206 6.24 22.54 8.53
C VAL A 206 5.20 21.63 7.87
N ALA A 207 5.55 20.39 7.52
CA ALA A 207 4.65 19.48 6.82
C ALA A 207 4.04 20.13 5.56
N VAL A 208 2.71 20.21 5.48
CA VAL A 208 2.01 21.00 4.47
C VAL A 208 1.35 22.24 5.05
N ASP A 209 1.73 22.62 6.27
CA ASP A 209 1.26 23.82 6.93
C ASP A 209 -0.27 23.82 7.12
N PHE A 210 -0.84 22.63 7.36
CA PHE A 210 -2.30 22.47 7.55
C PHE A 210 -2.79 23.22 8.79
N TYR A 211 -1.95 23.38 9.81
CA TYR A 211 -2.28 24.15 11.01
C TYR A 211 -2.74 25.58 10.70
N HIS A 212 -2.10 26.23 9.71
CA HIS A 212 -2.46 27.58 9.28
C HIS A 212 -3.44 27.60 8.10
N ARG A 213 -3.46 26.54 7.28
CA ARG A 213 -4.11 26.54 5.96
C ARG A 213 -5.36 25.65 5.86
N TYR A 214 -5.81 25.07 6.96
CA TYR A 214 -6.94 24.14 6.96
C TYR A 214 -8.21 24.68 6.27
N LYS A 215 -8.44 26.00 6.27
CA LYS A 215 -9.58 26.62 5.54
C LYS A 215 -9.49 26.44 4.02
N GLU A 216 -8.30 26.67 3.44
CA GLU A 216 -8.04 26.42 2.01
C GLU A 216 -8.22 24.93 1.68
N ASP A 217 -7.69 24.09 2.57
CA ASP A 217 -7.75 22.64 2.45
C ASP A 217 -9.20 22.12 2.50
N VAL A 218 -10.05 22.67 3.37
CA VAL A 218 -11.50 22.33 3.40
C VAL A 218 -12.20 22.70 2.09
N GLN A 219 -11.83 23.80 1.43
CA GLN A 219 -12.41 24.15 0.13
C GLN A 219 -12.04 23.12 -0.96
N LEU A 220 -10.85 22.55 -0.92
CA LEU A 220 -10.45 21.49 -1.86
C LEU A 220 -11.26 20.20 -1.62
N MET A 221 -11.60 19.87 -0.38
CA MET A 221 -12.48 18.73 -0.11
C MET A 221 -13.90 18.96 -0.62
N LYS A 222 -14.44 20.16 -0.39
CA LYS A 222 -15.74 20.57 -0.93
C LYS A 222 -15.75 20.49 -2.46
N PHE A 223 -14.66 20.93 -3.09
CA PHE A 223 -14.49 20.82 -4.55
C PHE A 223 -14.59 19.36 -5.04
N MET A 224 -14.07 18.38 -4.28
CA MET A 224 -14.15 16.95 -4.61
C MET A 224 -15.50 16.31 -4.26
N GLY A 225 -16.41 17.03 -3.58
CA GLY A 225 -17.69 16.49 -3.13
C GLY A 225 -17.56 15.39 -2.08
N MET A 226 -16.54 15.47 -1.20
CA MET A 226 -16.34 14.48 -0.14
C MET A 226 -17.36 14.68 0.98
N ASP A 227 -18.01 13.58 1.38
CA ASP A 227 -18.98 13.55 2.48
C ASP A 227 -18.29 13.58 3.84
N ALA A 228 -17.03 13.13 3.96
CA ALA A 228 -16.36 13.05 5.25
C ALA A 228 -14.86 13.32 5.20
N PHE A 229 -14.36 13.89 6.29
CA PHE A 229 -12.92 14.06 6.52
C PHE A 229 -12.49 13.33 7.78
N ARG A 230 -11.56 12.40 7.60
CA ARG A 230 -10.90 11.67 8.69
C ARG A 230 -9.57 12.35 9.01
N PHE A 231 -9.41 12.86 10.23
CA PHE A 231 -8.12 13.44 10.67
C PHE A 231 -7.73 12.90 12.05
N SER A 232 -6.46 13.07 12.46
CA SER A 232 -6.02 12.72 13.81
C SER A 232 -5.83 13.96 14.66
N ILE A 233 -6.02 13.83 15.97
CA ILE A 233 -5.71 14.88 16.93
C ILE A 233 -4.29 14.63 17.46
N SER A 234 -3.42 15.63 17.35
CA SER A 234 -2.06 15.60 17.88
C SER A 234 -2.09 15.64 19.40
N TRP A 235 -1.78 14.50 20.03
CA TRP A 235 -1.74 14.41 21.48
C TRP A 235 -0.77 15.45 22.08
N ALA A 236 0.44 15.56 21.53
CA ALA A 236 1.41 16.56 21.98
C ALA A 236 0.95 18.02 21.78
N ARG A 237 -0.02 18.28 20.89
CA ARG A 237 -0.63 19.60 20.74
C ARG A 237 -1.69 19.87 21.82
N ILE A 238 -2.45 18.86 22.26
CA ILE A 238 -3.48 19.01 23.31
C ILE A 238 -2.88 18.95 24.72
N LEU A 239 -1.97 18.01 24.96
CA LEU A 239 -1.27 17.80 26.23
C LEU A 239 0.25 17.90 26.00
N PRO A 240 0.83 19.12 26.02
CA PRO A 240 2.25 19.33 25.69
C PRO A 240 3.25 18.59 26.58
N ARG A 241 2.82 18.27 27.81
CA ARG A 241 3.59 17.50 28.80
C ARG A 241 3.15 16.03 28.90
N GLY A 242 2.41 15.55 27.90
CA GLY A 242 1.92 14.17 27.79
C GLY A 242 0.71 13.84 28.68
N LYS A 243 0.65 14.42 29.89
CA LYS A 243 -0.40 14.12 30.88
C LYS A 243 -1.37 15.27 31.08
N LEU A 244 -2.61 14.95 31.48
CA LEU A 244 -3.61 15.96 31.86
C LEU A 244 -3.15 16.84 33.04
N SER A 245 -2.46 16.25 34.01
CA SER A 245 -1.85 16.98 35.14
C SER A 245 -0.76 17.97 34.70
N GLY A 246 -0.20 17.78 33.51
CA GLY A 246 0.71 18.71 32.86
C GLY A 246 0.01 19.92 32.23
N GLY A 247 -1.32 20.02 32.31
CA GLY A 247 -2.10 21.12 31.76
C GLY A 247 -2.51 20.91 30.30
N VAL A 248 -3.67 21.48 29.96
CA VAL A 248 -4.27 21.44 28.63
C VAL A 248 -3.84 22.67 27.85
N ASN A 249 -3.35 22.46 26.63
CA ASN A 249 -3.10 23.55 25.71
C ASN A 249 -4.40 24.02 25.05
N LYS A 250 -4.92 25.16 25.51
CA LYS A 250 -6.19 25.71 25.02
C LYS A 250 -6.12 26.21 23.58
N GLU A 251 -4.95 26.64 23.09
CA GLU A 251 -4.77 26.99 21.68
C GLU A 251 -4.86 25.76 20.78
N GLY A 252 -4.24 24.65 21.19
CA GLY A 252 -4.38 23.36 20.52
C GLY A 252 -5.83 22.90 20.44
N VAL A 253 -6.58 23.02 21.55
CA VAL A 253 -8.03 22.73 21.57
C VAL A 253 -8.81 23.67 20.64
N ALA A 254 -8.50 24.97 20.64
CA ALA A 254 -9.14 25.94 19.76
C ALA A 254 -8.91 25.64 18.27
N PHE A 255 -7.70 25.21 17.89
CA PHE A 255 -7.40 24.79 16.53
C PHE A 255 -8.33 23.67 16.04
N TYR A 256 -8.46 22.58 16.81
CA TYR A 256 -9.35 21.48 16.42
C TYR A 256 -10.82 21.88 16.45
N ASN A 257 -11.26 22.71 17.39
CA ASN A 257 -12.62 23.26 17.37
C ASN A 257 -12.89 24.03 16.07
N ASN A 258 -11.98 24.95 15.70
CA ASN A 258 -12.12 25.75 14.49
C ASN A 258 -12.10 24.89 13.22
N LEU A 259 -11.26 23.85 13.17
CA LEU A 259 -11.26 22.88 12.07
C LEU A 259 -12.60 22.13 11.99
N ILE A 260 -13.07 21.63 13.13
CA ILE A 260 -14.32 20.86 13.25
C ILE A 260 -15.53 21.69 12.83
N ASP A 261 -15.54 22.98 13.14
CA ASP A 261 -16.61 23.90 12.77
C ASP A 261 -16.56 24.27 11.27
N GLU A 262 -15.36 24.51 10.73
CA GLU A 262 -15.14 24.75 9.30
C GLU A 262 -15.61 23.54 8.45
N LEU A 263 -15.38 22.32 8.93
CA LEU A 263 -15.85 21.08 8.28
C LEU A 263 -17.38 20.98 8.24
N ILE A 264 -18.08 21.33 9.34
CA ILE A 264 -19.56 21.37 9.33
C ILE A 264 -20.05 22.38 8.33
N ALA A 265 -19.48 23.60 8.38
CA ALA A 265 -19.94 24.72 7.57
C ALA A 265 -19.86 24.42 6.07
N ASN A 266 -18.99 23.49 5.68
CA ASN A 266 -18.81 23.07 4.29
C ASN A 266 -19.41 21.68 3.95
N GLY A 267 -20.20 21.09 4.86
CA GLY A 267 -21.00 19.90 4.59
C GLY A 267 -20.27 18.56 4.67
N SER A 268 -19.09 18.50 5.30
CA SER A 268 -18.32 17.26 5.49
C SER A 268 -18.47 16.71 6.92
N MET A 269 -18.94 15.46 7.01
CA MET A 269 -19.14 14.63 8.19
C MET A 269 -17.81 14.12 8.79
N ARG A 270 -17.83 13.78 10.08
CA ARG A 270 -16.66 13.80 10.97
C ARG A 270 -16.15 12.41 11.34
N SER A 271 -14.82 12.20 11.27
CA SER A 271 -14.14 11.08 11.92
C SER A 271 -12.78 11.54 12.47
N THR A 272 -12.46 11.19 13.73
CA THR A 272 -11.20 11.61 14.38
C THR A 272 -10.42 10.43 14.96
N SER A 273 -9.10 10.56 15.14
CA SER A 273 -8.26 9.54 15.79
C SER A 273 -7.33 10.00 16.92
N LEU A 274 -7.02 9.11 17.88
CA LEU A 274 -6.29 9.36 19.15
C LEU A 274 -5.05 8.40 19.34
N SER A 275 -4.16 8.54 20.36
CA SER A 275 -3.12 7.53 20.76
C SER A 275 -2.58 7.61 22.24
N LEU A 276 -1.75 6.64 22.72
CA LEU A 276 -1.75 5.59 23.84
C LEU A 276 -1.56 5.75 25.40
N LEU A 277 -2.15 4.81 26.19
CA LEU A 277 -2.11 4.43 27.66
C LEU A 277 -2.45 5.42 28.81
N ALA A 278 -3.32 4.99 29.78
CA ALA A 278 -3.82 5.64 31.02
C ALA A 278 -3.96 7.18 30.99
N ASP A 279 -2.85 7.88 30.86
CA ASP A 279 -2.79 9.25 30.35
C ASP A 279 -3.55 9.40 29.01
N PHE A 280 -3.72 8.32 28.25
CA PHE A 280 -4.56 8.23 27.07
C PHE A 280 -6.04 8.15 27.34
N ALA A 281 -6.45 7.47 28.41
CA ALA A 281 -7.83 7.52 28.81
C ALA A 281 -8.20 8.98 29.14
N ASP A 282 -7.30 9.70 29.82
CA ASP A 282 -7.46 11.12 30.09
C ASP A 282 -7.46 11.98 28.82
N PHE A 283 -6.52 11.74 27.90
CA PHE A 283 -6.48 12.42 26.61
C PHE A 283 -7.76 12.18 25.79
N ALA A 284 -8.18 10.91 25.69
CA ALA A 284 -9.39 10.53 24.97
C ALA A 284 -10.63 11.13 25.61
N GLU A 285 -10.75 11.06 26.94
CA GLU A 285 -11.84 11.69 27.68
C GLU A 285 -11.89 13.19 27.45
N LEU A 286 -10.73 13.88 27.47
CA LEU A 286 -10.65 15.29 27.16
C LEU A 286 -11.13 15.57 25.73
N CYS A 287 -10.74 14.77 24.74
CA CYS A 287 -11.25 14.91 23.37
C CYS A 287 -12.76 14.69 23.28
N TYR A 288 -13.31 13.71 23.99
CA TYR A 288 -14.76 13.48 24.03
C TYR A 288 -15.51 14.67 24.65
N LYS A 289 -14.97 15.26 25.72
CA LYS A 289 -15.53 16.46 26.36
C LYS A 289 -15.51 17.67 25.44
N GLU A 290 -14.37 17.94 24.80
CA GLU A 290 -14.15 19.16 24.03
C GLU A 290 -14.79 19.11 22.63
N PHE A 291 -14.91 17.91 22.03
CA PHE A 291 -15.30 17.78 20.62
C PHE A 291 -16.49 16.85 20.36
N GLY A 292 -16.92 16.04 21.33
CA GLY A 292 -17.91 14.98 21.13
C GLY A 292 -19.36 15.44 20.99
N ASP A 293 -19.66 16.70 21.34
CA ASP A 293 -20.91 17.36 20.97
C ASP A 293 -21.13 17.32 19.44
N ARG A 294 -20.02 17.35 18.70
CA ARG A 294 -19.94 17.54 17.27
C ARG A 294 -19.40 16.32 16.52
N VAL A 295 -18.38 15.65 17.03
CA VAL A 295 -17.77 14.44 16.45
C VAL A 295 -18.58 13.20 16.81
N LYS A 296 -18.91 12.37 15.79
CA LYS A 296 -19.78 11.18 15.96
C LYS A 296 -19.10 9.86 15.62
N HIS A 297 -17.89 9.87 15.08
CA HIS A 297 -17.10 8.65 14.84
C HIS A 297 -15.69 8.85 15.39
N TRP A 298 -15.31 7.96 16.31
CA TRP A 298 -14.03 8.00 17.00
C TRP A 298 -13.20 6.77 16.63
N ILE A 299 -11.95 6.98 16.24
CA ILE A 299 -10.97 5.94 15.97
C ILE A 299 -9.87 6.06 17.03
N THR A 300 -9.90 5.19 18.03
CA THR A 300 -8.92 5.23 19.12
C THR A 300 -7.47 5.11 18.67
N LEU A 301 -7.15 4.26 17.68
CA LEU A 301 -5.80 4.03 17.17
C LEU A 301 -5.84 3.81 15.66
N ASN A 302 -4.80 4.28 14.96
CA ASN A 302 -4.59 4.03 13.53
C ASN A 302 -3.38 3.10 13.34
N GLU A 303 -3.60 1.97 12.68
CA GLU A 303 -2.56 1.03 12.23
C GLU A 303 -1.60 0.58 13.33
N PRO A 304 -2.11 -0.01 14.43
CA PRO A 304 -1.24 -0.46 15.50
C PRO A 304 -0.18 -1.47 15.03
N LEU A 305 -0.49 -2.31 14.04
CA LEU A 305 0.45 -3.20 13.38
C LEU A 305 1.66 -2.46 12.78
N ALA A 306 1.42 -1.41 11.99
CA ALA A 306 2.49 -0.65 11.37
C ALA A 306 3.35 0.06 12.42
N PHE A 307 2.71 0.58 13.47
CA PHE A 307 3.39 1.22 14.59
C PHE A 307 4.36 0.27 15.31
N VAL A 308 3.89 -0.93 15.68
CA VAL A 308 4.73 -1.90 16.40
C VAL A 308 5.79 -2.53 15.49
N TYR A 309 5.44 -2.90 14.27
CA TYR A 309 6.37 -3.54 13.34
C TYR A 309 7.48 -2.58 12.91
N LEU A 310 7.12 -1.40 12.42
CA LEU A 310 8.12 -0.46 11.90
C LEU A 310 8.86 0.28 13.02
N GLY A 311 8.24 0.46 14.19
CA GLY A 311 8.79 1.23 15.30
C GLY A 311 9.60 0.44 16.33
N TYR A 312 9.26 -0.84 16.54
CA TYR A 312 9.82 -1.70 17.60
C TYR A 312 10.39 -3.03 17.10
N ASP A 313 10.16 -3.41 15.83
CA ASP A 313 10.81 -4.57 15.22
C ASP A 313 11.87 -4.17 14.19
N LEU A 314 11.50 -3.42 13.14
CA LEU A 314 12.46 -2.95 12.13
C LEU A 314 13.26 -1.72 12.58
N GLY A 315 12.73 -0.95 13.55
CA GLY A 315 13.32 0.31 14.02
C GLY A 315 13.49 1.39 12.94
N SER A 316 12.67 1.34 11.89
CA SER A 316 12.65 2.30 10.78
C SER A 316 11.78 3.52 11.06
N LEU A 317 10.72 3.38 11.86
CA LEU A 317 9.87 4.49 12.32
C LEU A 317 10.10 4.80 13.80
N ALA A 318 9.62 5.98 14.25
CA ALA A 318 9.71 6.37 15.65
C ALA A 318 9.04 5.34 16.58
N PRO A 319 9.67 4.97 17.72
CA PRO A 319 10.89 5.55 18.30
C PRO A 319 12.21 5.01 17.73
N GLY A 320 12.16 4.09 16.77
CA GLY A 320 13.33 3.58 16.04
C GLY A 320 14.04 2.46 16.76
N ARG A 321 13.31 1.65 17.54
CA ARG A 321 13.86 0.59 18.38
C ARG A 321 13.85 -0.74 17.65
N CYS A 322 14.93 -1.49 17.79
CA CYS A 322 15.04 -2.87 17.33
C CYS A 322 16.24 -3.57 17.97
N SER A 323 16.31 -4.89 17.85
CA SER A 323 17.50 -5.67 18.22
C SER A 323 18.70 -5.26 17.36
N ALA A 324 19.90 -5.21 17.94
CA ALA A 324 21.11 -4.77 17.23
C ALA A 324 21.38 -5.54 15.94
N TRP A 325 21.07 -6.84 15.89
CA TRP A 325 21.25 -7.68 14.71
C TRP A 325 20.23 -7.42 13.59
N MET A 326 19.08 -6.79 13.89
CA MET A 326 18.08 -6.41 12.88
C MET A 326 18.56 -5.19 12.10
N ASN A 327 19.09 -4.20 12.80
CA ASN A 327 19.68 -3.00 12.21
C ASN A 327 20.68 -2.38 13.21
N ASN A 328 21.94 -2.26 12.80
CA ASN A 328 23.00 -1.66 13.61
C ASN A 328 22.73 -0.18 13.95
N ASP A 329 21.85 0.50 13.22
CA ASP A 329 21.44 1.89 13.47
C ASP A 329 20.31 2.01 14.51
N CYS A 330 19.86 0.90 15.11
CA CYS A 330 18.93 0.95 16.23
C CYS A 330 19.67 1.31 17.52
N PRO A 331 19.24 2.36 18.25
CA PRO A 331 19.93 2.80 19.45
C PRO A 331 19.76 1.83 20.62
N ALA A 332 18.67 1.07 20.63
CA ALA A 332 18.31 0.04 21.60
C ALA A 332 17.02 -0.64 21.13
N GLY A 333 16.67 -1.77 21.73
CA GLY A 333 15.39 -2.45 21.50
C GLY A 333 15.53 -3.95 21.64
N ASP A 334 14.38 -4.62 21.65
CA ASP A 334 14.30 -6.07 21.54
C ASP A 334 13.13 -6.43 20.61
N SER A 335 13.49 -6.72 19.36
CA SER A 335 12.58 -7.12 18.29
C SER A 335 11.80 -8.41 18.59
N ALA A 336 12.24 -9.20 19.58
CA ALA A 336 11.58 -10.45 19.98
C ALA A 336 10.44 -10.21 20.97
N THR A 337 10.44 -9.11 21.72
CA THR A 337 9.50 -8.90 22.83
C THR A 337 8.78 -7.55 22.79
N GLU A 338 9.47 -6.47 22.42
CA GLU A 338 8.89 -5.12 22.43
C GLU A 338 7.66 -4.97 21.53
N PRO A 339 7.62 -5.50 20.29
CA PRO A 339 6.42 -5.41 19.45
C PRO A 339 5.18 -5.99 20.13
N TYR A 340 5.33 -7.11 20.86
CA TYR A 340 4.23 -7.79 21.55
C TYR A 340 3.78 -7.04 22.80
N ILE A 341 4.72 -6.56 23.60
CA ILE A 341 4.43 -5.76 24.80
C ILE A 341 3.71 -4.47 24.40
N VAL A 342 4.24 -3.75 23.41
CA VAL A 342 3.65 -2.51 22.92
C VAL A 342 2.26 -2.80 22.33
N GLY A 343 2.13 -3.78 21.44
CA GLY A 343 0.86 -4.16 20.82
C GLY A 343 -0.22 -4.53 21.85
N HIS A 344 0.15 -5.24 22.92
CA HIS A 344 -0.75 -5.54 24.03
C HIS A 344 -1.23 -4.26 24.72
N HIS A 345 -0.33 -3.34 25.06
CA HIS A 345 -0.69 -2.06 25.65
C HIS A 345 -1.52 -1.16 24.72
N MET A 346 -1.34 -1.26 23.39
CA MET A 346 -2.19 -0.58 22.42
C MET A 346 -3.64 -1.09 22.50
N LEU A 347 -3.84 -2.42 22.57
CA LEU A 347 -5.17 -3.02 22.74
C LEU A 347 -5.83 -2.60 24.05
N LEU A 348 -5.08 -2.61 25.16
CA LEU A 348 -5.60 -2.15 26.45
C LEU A 348 -5.98 -0.68 26.42
N SER A 349 -5.15 0.16 25.79
CA SER A 349 -5.42 1.60 25.62
C SER A 349 -6.70 1.85 24.83
N HIS A 350 -6.90 1.11 23.73
CA HIS A 350 -8.14 1.12 22.97
C HIS A 350 -9.33 0.75 23.87
N GLY A 351 -9.23 -0.36 24.61
CA GLY A 351 -10.30 -0.85 25.48
C GLY A 351 -10.69 0.16 26.57
N VAL A 352 -9.71 0.80 27.23
CA VAL A 352 -10.01 1.85 28.24
C VAL A 352 -10.70 3.06 27.60
N ALA A 353 -10.18 3.57 26.48
CA ALA A 353 -10.78 4.73 25.80
C ALA A 353 -12.21 4.41 25.31
N ALA A 354 -12.41 3.22 24.75
CA ALA A 354 -13.73 2.73 24.33
C ALA A 354 -14.70 2.63 25.52
N LYS A 355 -14.28 2.05 26.64
CA LYS A 355 -15.08 1.95 27.86
C LYS A 355 -15.52 3.33 28.35
N VAL A 356 -14.59 4.28 28.45
CA VAL A 356 -14.90 5.66 28.88
C VAL A 356 -15.93 6.31 27.96
N TYR A 357 -15.77 6.18 26.65
CA TYR A 357 -16.73 6.72 25.70
C TYR A 357 -18.12 6.09 25.84
N LYS A 358 -18.19 4.75 25.85
CA LYS A 358 -19.44 3.99 25.92
C LYS A 358 -20.21 4.28 27.21
N GLU A 359 -19.52 4.31 28.35
CA GLU A 359 -20.15 4.51 29.66
C GLU A 359 -20.54 5.97 29.92
N LYS A 360 -19.71 6.95 29.55
CA LYS A 360 -19.92 8.35 29.93
C LYS A 360 -20.51 9.24 28.83
N TYR A 361 -20.26 8.94 27.56
CA TYR A 361 -20.51 9.88 26.46
C TYR A 361 -21.44 9.35 25.37
N GLN A 362 -21.46 8.04 25.10
CA GLN A 362 -22.18 7.49 23.96
C GLN A 362 -23.69 7.77 24.02
N ALA A 363 -24.31 7.69 25.20
CA ALA A 363 -25.73 7.97 25.37
C ALA A 363 -26.10 9.43 25.06
N SER A 364 -25.28 10.39 25.49
CA SER A 364 -25.53 11.82 25.30
C SER A 364 -25.08 12.32 23.92
N GLN A 365 -23.94 11.83 23.44
CA GLN A 365 -23.32 12.28 22.20
C GLN A 365 -23.79 11.49 20.97
N LYS A 366 -24.33 10.28 21.14
CA LYS A 366 -24.88 9.41 20.08
C LYS A 366 -23.90 9.09 18.94
N GLY A 367 -22.60 9.06 19.24
CA GLY A 367 -21.57 8.64 18.28
C GLY A 367 -21.12 7.18 18.50
N GLN A 368 -20.22 6.73 17.65
CA GLN A 368 -19.64 5.40 17.64
C GLN A 368 -18.13 5.45 17.85
N ILE A 369 -17.56 4.39 18.43
CA ILE A 369 -16.12 4.26 18.66
C ILE A 369 -15.57 2.96 18.06
N GLY A 370 -14.37 3.04 17.49
CA GLY A 370 -13.71 1.92 16.86
C GLY A 370 -12.19 2.07 16.83
N ILE A 371 -11.57 1.24 16.00
CA ILE A 371 -10.13 1.20 15.73
C ILE A 371 -9.91 0.99 14.23
N SER A 372 -8.80 1.50 13.69
CA SER A 372 -8.43 1.32 12.29
C SER A 372 -7.25 0.37 12.19
N LEU A 373 -7.44 -0.78 11.55
CA LEU A 373 -6.42 -1.82 11.39
C LEU A 373 -5.86 -1.79 9.97
N ALA A 374 -4.53 -1.79 9.85
CA ALA A 374 -3.88 -2.08 8.58
C ALA A 374 -3.98 -3.57 8.30
N SER A 375 -4.41 -3.94 7.09
CA SER A 375 -4.35 -5.32 6.64
C SER A 375 -3.89 -5.37 5.19
N PRO A 376 -2.76 -6.00 4.88
CA PRO A 376 -2.57 -6.53 3.54
C PRO A 376 -3.60 -7.64 3.28
N TRP A 377 -3.86 -7.92 2.00
CA TRP A 377 -4.45 -9.20 1.60
C TRP A 377 -3.32 -10.18 1.32
N ILE A 378 -3.45 -11.43 1.76
CA ILE A 378 -2.36 -12.39 1.66
C ILE A 378 -2.87 -13.60 0.90
N LEU A 379 -2.18 -13.92 -0.18
CA LEU A 379 -2.43 -15.10 -1.00
C LEU A 379 -1.28 -16.10 -0.85
N PRO A 380 -1.53 -17.40 -0.96
CA PRO A 380 -0.44 -18.36 -1.02
C PRO A 380 0.35 -18.17 -2.32
N TYR A 381 1.68 -18.29 -2.26
CA TYR A 381 2.53 -18.20 -3.45
C TYR A 381 2.27 -19.32 -4.46
N SER A 382 1.83 -20.49 -3.98
CA SER A 382 1.41 -21.62 -4.81
C SER A 382 0.32 -22.42 -4.09
N ASN A 383 -0.39 -23.30 -4.82
CA ASN A 383 -1.41 -24.20 -4.26
C ASN A 383 -0.82 -25.35 -3.40
N SER A 384 0.39 -25.17 -2.86
CA SER A 384 0.93 -26.11 -1.90
C SER A 384 0.32 -25.84 -0.53
N LYS A 385 -0.01 -26.90 0.19
CA LYS A 385 -0.59 -26.79 1.54
C LYS A 385 0.28 -25.94 2.48
N LEU A 386 1.61 -26.03 2.34
CA LEU A 386 2.55 -25.23 3.13
C LEU A 386 2.38 -23.72 2.88
N ASN A 387 2.25 -23.30 1.62
CA ASN A 387 2.05 -21.89 1.29
C ASN A 387 0.64 -21.40 1.66
N GLU A 388 -0.38 -22.28 1.61
CA GLU A 388 -1.73 -21.99 2.11
C GLU A 388 -1.71 -21.73 3.62
N GLU A 389 -1.04 -22.60 4.38
CA GLU A 389 -0.86 -22.42 5.83
C GLU A 389 -0.01 -21.17 6.14
N ALA A 390 1.02 -20.89 5.34
CA ALA A 390 1.84 -19.69 5.48
C ALA A 390 1.03 -18.41 5.23
N ALA A 391 0.14 -18.40 4.24
CA ALA A 391 -0.76 -17.27 4.00
C ALA A 391 -1.69 -17.02 5.19
N GLN A 392 -2.23 -18.09 5.80
CA GLN A 392 -3.06 -17.97 7.00
C GLN A 392 -2.25 -17.45 8.20
N ARG A 393 -1.04 -17.99 8.45
CA ARG A 393 -0.18 -17.49 9.54
C ARG A 393 0.15 -16.02 9.34
N ALA A 394 0.54 -15.60 8.14
CA ALA A 394 0.85 -14.21 7.88
C ALA A 394 -0.37 -13.28 8.05
N LEU A 395 -1.59 -13.77 7.75
CA LEU A 395 -2.82 -13.02 7.97
C LEU A 395 -3.15 -12.91 9.47
N ASP A 396 -2.91 -13.97 10.24
CA ASP A 396 -3.07 -13.97 11.69
C ASP A 396 -2.10 -12.99 12.36
N PHE A 397 -0.82 -12.98 11.95
CA PHE A 397 0.17 -12.03 12.47
C PHE A 397 -0.09 -10.59 12.01
N SER A 398 -0.77 -10.38 10.88
CA SER A 398 -1.10 -9.04 10.39
C SER A 398 -2.43 -8.52 10.95
N TYR A 399 -3.55 -9.09 10.51
CA TYR A 399 -4.89 -8.63 10.85
C TYR A 399 -5.42 -9.31 12.12
N GLY A 400 -5.23 -10.62 12.24
CA GLY A 400 -5.72 -11.41 13.36
C GLY A 400 -5.17 -10.95 14.71
N TRP A 401 -3.92 -10.48 14.74
CA TRP A 401 -3.24 -10.05 15.96
C TRP A 401 -4.04 -9.01 16.75
N PHE A 402 -4.64 -8.05 16.05
CA PHE A 402 -5.48 -7.03 16.67
C PHE A 402 -6.98 -7.37 16.57
N MET A 403 -7.44 -8.01 15.51
CA MET A 403 -8.87 -8.28 15.31
C MET A 403 -9.42 -9.39 16.23
N THR A 404 -8.65 -10.45 16.46
CA THR A 404 -9.07 -11.60 17.27
C THR A 404 -9.30 -11.21 18.74
N PRO A 405 -8.42 -10.41 19.40
CA PRO A 405 -8.68 -9.92 20.75
C PRO A 405 -9.95 -9.08 20.86
N LEU A 406 -10.21 -8.21 19.87
CA LEU A 406 -11.41 -7.36 19.84
C LEU A 406 -12.71 -8.17 19.69
N THR A 407 -12.62 -9.34 19.05
CA THR A 407 -13.79 -10.20 18.75
C THR A 407 -14.02 -11.24 19.85
N TYR A 408 -12.96 -11.96 20.21
CA TYR A 408 -13.04 -13.15 21.05
C TYR A 408 -12.47 -12.94 22.45
N GLY A 409 -11.62 -11.91 22.63
CA GLY A 409 -10.93 -11.64 23.89
C GLY A 409 -9.59 -12.36 24.03
N GLU A 410 -9.06 -12.90 22.93
CA GLU A 410 -7.83 -13.70 22.92
C GLU A 410 -7.02 -13.44 21.64
N TYR A 411 -5.71 -13.68 21.68
CA TYR A 411 -4.87 -13.63 20.47
C TYR A 411 -5.12 -14.84 19.56
N PRO A 412 -4.80 -14.79 18.26
CA PRO A 412 -4.88 -15.96 17.38
C PRO A 412 -4.12 -17.17 17.94
N GLU A 413 -4.68 -18.37 17.81
CA GLU A 413 -4.06 -19.61 18.30
C GLU A 413 -2.68 -19.87 17.65
N THR A 414 -2.55 -19.52 16.38
CA THR A 414 -1.28 -19.58 15.64
C THR A 414 -0.20 -18.73 16.30
N MET A 415 -0.52 -17.49 16.68
CA MET A 415 0.40 -16.60 17.38
C MET A 415 0.75 -17.12 18.76
N ARG A 416 -0.24 -17.58 19.55
CA ARG A 416 0.02 -18.15 20.88
C ARG A 416 0.97 -19.35 20.82
N SER A 417 0.74 -20.23 19.85
CA SER A 417 1.54 -21.43 19.64
C SER A 417 2.99 -21.11 19.25
N ILE A 418 3.19 -20.16 18.32
CA ILE A 418 4.52 -19.85 17.78
C ILE A 418 5.32 -18.92 18.71
N VAL A 419 4.69 -17.87 19.22
CA VAL A 419 5.36 -16.83 20.00
C VAL A 419 5.55 -17.26 21.46
N GLY A 420 4.61 -18.03 22.01
CA GLY A 420 4.65 -18.54 23.37
C GLY A 420 4.75 -17.43 24.41
N LYS A 421 5.64 -17.57 25.39
CA LYS A 421 5.78 -16.67 26.55
C LYS A 421 6.14 -15.22 26.22
N ARG A 422 6.59 -14.93 24.99
CA ARG A 422 6.89 -13.55 24.54
C ARG A 422 5.60 -12.77 24.22
N LEU A 423 4.49 -13.47 23.97
CA LEU A 423 3.18 -12.87 23.78
C LEU A 423 2.52 -12.70 25.15
N PRO A 424 2.20 -11.47 25.59
CA PRO A 424 1.52 -11.27 26.86
C PRO A 424 0.16 -11.96 26.91
N GLU A 425 -0.27 -12.36 28.11
CA GLU A 425 -1.60 -12.95 28.33
C GLU A 425 -2.58 -11.89 28.83
N PHE A 426 -3.85 -11.98 28.41
CA PHE A 426 -4.90 -11.14 28.96
C PHE A 426 -5.41 -11.72 30.29
N THR A 427 -5.45 -10.87 31.32
CA THR A 427 -6.23 -11.13 32.53
C THR A 427 -7.74 -11.10 32.23
N PRO A 428 -8.59 -11.74 33.04
CA PRO A 428 -10.05 -11.70 32.85
C PRO A 428 -10.64 -10.28 32.73
N GLU A 429 -10.10 -9.33 33.51
CA GLU A 429 -10.50 -7.93 33.48
C GLU A 429 -10.13 -7.27 32.14
N GLN A 430 -8.94 -7.58 31.62
CA GLN A 430 -8.50 -7.08 30.32
C GLN A 430 -9.29 -7.71 29.16
N VAL A 431 -9.68 -8.98 29.27
CA VAL A 431 -10.58 -9.62 28.30
C VAL A 431 -11.90 -8.87 28.21
N THR A 432 -12.51 -8.56 29.36
CA THR A 432 -13.76 -7.78 29.42
C THR A 432 -13.59 -6.37 28.87
N LEU A 433 -12.40 -5.79 29.03
CA LEU A 433 -12.07 -4.46 28.54
C LEU A 433 -11.94 -4.39 27.00
N VAL A 434 -11.34 -5.41 26.37
CA VAL A 434 -11.01 -5.40 24.93
C VAL A 434 -12.08 -6.09 24.08
N LYS A 435 -12.73 -7.13 24.57
CA LYS A 435 -13.74 -7.87 23.81
C LYS A 435 -14.98 -7.01 23.57
N GLY A 436 -15.36 -6.80 22.31
CA GLY A 436 -16.55 -6.03 21.96
C GLY A 436 -16.41 -4.52 22.19
N SER A 437 -15.18 -4.02 22.34
CA SER A 437 -14.91 -2.59 22.57
C SER A 437 -15.17 -1.71 21.33
N CYS A 438 -15.34 -2.29 20.14
CA CYS A 438 -15.61 -1.58 18.89
C CYS A 438 -17.10 -1.60 18.50
N ASP A 439 -17.62 -0.45 18.06
CA ASP A 439 -18.91 -0.31 17.37
C ASP A 439 -18.76 -0.44 15.84
N PHE A 440 -17.56 -0.16 15.33
CA PHE A 440 -17.16 -0.33 13.93
C PHE A 440 -15.66 -0.63 13.82
N ILE A 441 -15.24 -1.17 12.68
CA ILE A 441 -13.83 -1.41 12.34
C ILE A 441 -13.47 -0.57 11.11
N GLY A 442 -12.38 0.18 11.20
CA GLY A 442 -11.71 0.77 10.04
C GLY A 442 -10.72 -0.23 9.45
N LEU A 443 -10.71 -0.39 8.13
CA LEU A 443 -9.75 -1.23 7.43
C LEU A 443 -8.90 -0.35 6.50
N ASN A 444 -7.61 -0.23 6.81
CA ASN A 444 -6.65 0.40 5.92
C ASN A 444 -6.05 -0.68 5.01
N TYR A 445 -6.46 -0.66 3.74
CA TYR A 445 -6.05 -1.62 2.72
C TYR A 445 -5.35 -0.90 1.56
N TYR A 446 -4.15 -1.38 1.21
CA TYR A 446 -3.32 -0.78 0.17
C TYR A 446 -2.93 -1.76 -0.94
N THR A 447 -2.49 -2.96 -0.56
CA THR A 447 -1.98 -3.96 -1.50
C THR A 447 -2.12 -5.38 -0.93
N GLY A 448 -1.84 -6.37 -1.78
CA GLY A 448 -1.68 -7.76 -1.37
C GLY A 448 -0.26 -8.28 -1.54
N PHE A 449 0.05 -9.36 -0.82
CA PHE A 449 1.32 -10.08 -0.85
C PHE A 449 1.09 -11.56 -1.14
N TYR A 450 2.09 -12.21 -1.71
CA TYR A 450 2.16 -13.66 -1.75
C TYR A 450 3.00 -14.18 -0.57
N ALA A 451 2.51 -15.19 0.13
CA ALA A 451 3.19 -15.85 1.24
C ALA A 451 3.88 -17.13 0.79
N ILE A 452 5.15 -17.27 1.16
CA ILE A 452 5.97 -18.47 0.97
C ILE A 452 6.28 -19.05 2.36
N ASP A 453 6.08 -20.35 2.54
CA ASP A 453 6.38 -21.06 3.78
C ASP A 453 7.86 -20.98 4.16
N VAL A 454 8.12 -20.77 5.46
CA VAL A 454 9.44 -20.91 6.06
C VAL A 454 9.41 -22.13 6.99
N PRO A 455 10.02 -23.26 6.59
CA PRO A 455 9.82 -24.54 7.27
C PRO A 455 10.57 -24.65 8.61
N VAL A 456 11.54 -23.77 8.87
CA VAL A 456 12.39 -23.80 10.06
C VAL A 456 12.36 -22.44 10.75
N ALA A 457 11.91 -22.43 12.00
CA ALA A 457 11.96 -21.24 12.84
C ALA A 457 13.40 -20.87 13.19
N ASN A 458 13.73 -19.58 13.07
CA ASN A 458 14.98 -19.07 13.62
C ASN A 458 14.90 -19.10 15.14
N THR A 459 15.89 -19.67 15.83
CA THR A 459 15.90 -19.78 17.30
C THR A 459 16.91 -18.85 17.96
N VAL A 460 17.74 -18.15 17.18
CA VAL A 460 18.80 -17.27 17.68
C VAL A 460 18.42 -15.81 17.46
N ASN A 461 18.13 -15.46 16.21
CA ASN A 461 17.74 -14.12 15.80
C ASN A 461 16.22 -14.08 15.62
N ILE A 462 15.52 -14.19 16.74
CA ILE A 462 14.06 -14.14 16.82
C ILE A 462 13.54 -12.71 16.81
N SER A 463 12.52 -12.46 16.00
CA SER A 463 11.86 -11.17 15.89
C SER A 463 10.40 -11.36 15.49
N TYR A 464 9.57 -10.34 15.72
CA TYR A 464 8.19 -10.35 15.25
C TYR A 464 8.08 -10.69 13.75
N GLY A 465 8.92 -10.07 12.90
CA GLY A 465 8.89 -10.28 11.45
C GLY A 465 9.21 -11.72 11.03
N ASN A 466 9.99 -12.46 11.81
CA ASN A 466 10.33 -13.86 11.54
C ASN A 466 9.33 -14.85 12.14
N ASP A 467 8.55 -14.45 13.15
CA ASP A 467 7.65 -15.34 13.90
C ASP A 467 6.46 -15.83 13.07
N MET A 468 6.06 -15.13 12.01
CA MET A 468 4.97 -15.61 11.15
C MET A 468 5.35 -16.86 10.33
N LEU A 469 6.66 -17.19 10.26
CA LEU A 469 7.21 -18.30 9.47
C LEU A 469 6.75 -18.25 8.01
N ALA A 470 6.69 -17.05 7.45
CA ALA A 470 6.29 -16.81 6.08
C ALA A 470 7.09 -15.64 5.51
N ILE A 471 7.54 -15.77 4.26
CA ILE A 471 8.11 -14.66 3.50
C ILE A 471 6.98 -14.03 2.69
N LEU A 472 6.78 -12.72 2.87
CA LEU A 472 5.86 -11.93 2.08
C LEU A 472 6.58 -11.29 0.90
N THR A 473 6.15 -11.61 -0.32
CA THR A 473 6.64 -10.97 -1.54
C THR A 473 5.54 -10.14 -2.19
N SER A 474 5.90 -8.95 -2.65
CA SER A 474 5.05 -8.05 -3.42
C SER A 474 5.63 -7.82 -4.80
N MET A 475 4.77 -7.70 -5.80
CA MET A 475 5.13 -7.11 -7.09
C MET A 475 4.71 -5.65 -7.08
N GLY A 476 5.67 -4.73 -7.23
CA GLY A 476 5.41 -3.29 -7.25
C GLY A 476 6.17 -2.59 -8.38
N ASP A 477 5.51 -1.63 -9.03
CA ASP A 477 6.15 -0.73 -10.00
C ASP A 477 6.72 0.50 -9.28
N ALA A 478 8.00 0.82 -9.56
CA ALA A 478 8.66 2.01 -9.03
C ALA A 478 8.11 3.29 -9.71
N ASN A 479 7.57 4.22 -8.92
CA ASN A 479 7.10 5.52 -9.42
C ASN A 479 8.12 6.62 -9.13
N ASN A 480 8.98 6.92 -10.10
CA ASN A 480 9.86 8.09 -10.07
C ASN A 480 9.45 9.04 -11.21
N VAL A 481 8.64 10.07 -10.91
CA VAL A 481 8.09 10.98 -11.94
C VAL A 481 8.26 12.45 -11.57
N THR A 482 8.42 13.28 -12.60
CA THR A 482 8.72 14.71 -12.49
C THR A 482 7.47 15.58 -12.22
N THR A 483 7.64 16.87 -11.90
CA THR A 483 6.55 17.80 -11.50
C THR A 483 5.47 18.05 -12.55
N LYS A 484 5.79 18.02 -13.85
CA LYS A 484 4.78 18.11 -14.94
C LYS A 484 3.92 16.83 -15.07
N GLU A 485 4.39 15.73 -14.52
CA GLU A 485 3.74 14.41 -14.55
C GLU A 485 2.99 14.11 -13.26
N GLY A 486 3.41 14.68 -12.12
CA GLY A 486 2.83 14.42 -10.79
C GLY A 486 1.33 14.74 -10.63
N VAL A 487 0.76 15.62 -11.47
CA VAL A 487 -0.69 15.90 -11.52
C VAL A 487 -1.47 14.96 -12.46
N LYS A 488 -0.78 14.21 -13.34
CA LYS A 488 -1.34 13.24 -14.30
C LYS A 488 -1.33 11.83 -13.72
N ASP A 489 -2.04 11.65 -12.61
CA ASP A 489 -2.04 10.43 -11.79
C ASP A 489 -3.05 9.35 -12.24
N TYR A 490 -3.00 8.96 -13.51
CA TYR A 490 -3.95 7.99 -14.08
C TYR A 490 -3.96 6.63 -13.36
N LEU A 491 -2.81 6.17 -12.85
CA LEU A 491 -2.73 4.95 -12.05
C LEU A 491 -3.54 5.05 -10.75
N ARG A 492 -3.59 6.24 -10.12
CA ARG A 492 -4.40 6.48 -8.93
C ARG A 492 -5.90 6.39 -9.24
N ILE A 493 -6.33 6.90 -10.39
CA ILE A 493 -7.72 6.75 -10.85
C ILE A 493 -8.04 5.27 -11.09
N TYR A 494 -7.16 4.53 -11.77
CA TYR A 494 -7.35 3.10 -12.01
C TYR A 494 -7.44 2.31 -10.70
N PHE A 495 -6.53 2.60 -9.76
CA PHE A 495 -6.51 2.04 -8.41
C PHE A 495 -7.86 2.26 -7.72
N TYR A 496 -8.34 3.49 -7.60
CA TYR A 496 -9.60 3.77 -6.91
C TYR A 496 -10.81 3.14 -7.60
N ARG A 497 -10.86 3.14 -8.94
CA ARG A 497 -11.94 2.47 -9.68
C ARG A 497 -12.02 0.98 -9.39
N ARG A 498 -10.87 0.29 -9.36
CA ARG A 498 -10.81 -1.16 -9.08
C ARG A 498 -11.21 -1.46 -7.64
N HIS A 499 -10.73 -0.67 -6.67
CA HIS A 499 -11.03 -0.88 -5.25
C HIS A 499 -12.49 -0.57 -4.93
N LEU A 500 -13.07 0.49 -5.51
CA LEU A 500 -14.50 0.77 -5.35
C LEU A 500 -15.38 -0.31 -5.99
N GLY A 501 -14.97 -0.90 -7.11
CA GLY A 501 -15.63 -2.09 -7.68
C GLY A 501 -15.58 -3.28 -6.72
N ALA A 502 -14.43 -3.53 -6.09
CA ALA A 502 -14.30 -4.59 -5.09
C ALA A 502 -15.17 -4.34 -3.84
N VAL A 503 -15.23 -3.09 -3.36
CA VAL A 503 -16.13 -2.71 -2.25
C VAL A 503 -17.58 -2.92 -2.63
N GLN A 504 -17.98 -2.54 -3.84
CA GLN A 504 -19.34 -2.77 -4.32
C GLN A 504 -19.67 -4.27 -4.35
N ASN A 505 -18.75 -5.10 -4.84
CA ASN A 505 -18.95 -6.55 -4.86
C ASN A 505 -19.07 -7.12 -3.44
N ALA A 506 -18.29 -6.61 -2.48
CA ALA A 506 -18.42 -6.99 -1.08
C ALA A 506 -19.79 -6.60 -0.50
N ILE A 507 -20.28 -5.38 -0.78
CA ILE A 507 -21.62 -4.94 -0.36
C ILE A 507 -22.71 -5.83 -0.96
N LYS A 508 -22.62 -6.14 -2.26
CA LYS A 508 -23.55 -7.05 -2.96
C LYS A 508 -23.53 -8.46 -2.36
N ALA A 509 -22.37 -8.92 -1.87
CA ALA A 509 -22.20 -10.18 -1.16
C ALA A 509 -22.68 -10.14 0.31
N GLY A 510 -23.23 -9.02 0.78
CA GLY A 510 -23.80 -8.88 2.13
C GLY A 510 -22.84 -8.31 3.19
N VAL A 511 -21.62 -7.92 2.81
CA VAL A 511 -20.69 -7.26 3.74
C VAL A 511 -21.18 -5.85 4.04
N LYS A 512 -21.27 -5.50 5.33
CA LYS A 512 -21.79 -4.20 5.81
C LYS A 512 -20.74 -3.08 5.71
N VAL A 513 -20.27 -2.77 4.50
CA VAL A 513 -19.34 -1.65 4.28
C VAL A 513 -20.12 -0.33 4.29
N LYS A 514 -19.70 0.61 5.14
CA LYS A 514 -20.41 1.89 5.36
C LYS A 514 -19.75 3.12 4.73
N GLY A 515 -18.49 3.00 4.34
CA GLY A 515 -17.82 4.10 3.67
C GLY A 515 -16.48 3.72 3.06
N PHE A 516 -15.94 4.62 2.26
CA PHE A 516 -14.64 4.50 1.62
C PHE A 516 -13.86 5.81 1.81
N PHE A 517 -12.65 5.72 2.37
CA PHE A 517 -11.80 6.88 2.64
C PHE A 517 -10.54 6.81 1.78
N ALA A 518 -10.42 7.71 0.81
CA ALA A 518 -9.26 7.80 -0.06
C ALA A 518 -8.04 8.34 0.70
N TRP A 519 -6.93 7.60 0.69
CA TRP A 519 -5.65 8.06 1.24
C TRP A 519 -4.70 8.54 0.12
N ALA A 520 -4.16 9.76 0.17
CA ALA A 520 -4.35 10.81 1.17
C ALA A 520 -5.12 11.99 0.58
N PHE A 521 -5.62 12.90 1.42
CA PHE A 521 -6.29 14.11 0.97
C PHE A 521 -5.39 14.97 0.05
N ILE A 522 -4.19 15.32 0.52
CA ILE A 522 -3.15 16.03 -0.26
C ILE A 522 -1.79 15.37 -0.03
N ASP A 523 -0.84 15.66 -0.91
CA ASP A 523 0.55 15.23 -0.73
C ASP A 523 1.05 15.71 0.62
N ASN A 524 1.82 14.89 1.33
CA ASN A 524 2.15 15.12 2.73
C ASN A 524 3.52 14.50 3.08
N PHE A 525 3.97 14.61 4.33
CA PHE A 525 5.19 13.96 4.80
C PHE A 525 4.95 12.46 5.01
N GLU A 526 5.55 11.60 4.18
CA GLU A 526 5.31 10.15 4.17
C GLU A 526 6.39 9.40 4.96
N TRP A 527 6.47 9.69 6.26
CA TRP A 527 7.28 8.94 7.21
C TRP A 527 8.75 8.82 6.79
N ILE A 528 9.33 7.59 6.74
CA ILE A 528 10.71 7.37 6.27
C ILE A 528 10.96 7.83 4.84
N SER A 529 9.92 7.97 4.01
CA SER A 529 10.07 8.46 2.63
C SER A 529 10.16 9.99 2.57
N GLY A 530 9.89 10.70 3.68
CA GLY A 530 9.80 12.15 3.70
C GLY A 530 8.85 12.67 2.62
N TYR A 531 9.33 13.58 1.78
CA TYR A 531 8.54 14.18 0.69
C TYR A 531 8.80 13.55 -0.69
N THR A 532 9.47 12.40 -0.73
CA THR A 532 9.87 11.74 -1.99
C THR A 532 8.73 10.95 -2.63
N ILE A 533 7.75 10.49 -1.84
CA ILE A 533 6.56 9.78 -2.29
C ILE A 533 5.31 10.65 -2.10
N ARG A 534 4.34 10.52 -3.01
CA ARG A 534 3.14 11.37 -3.07
C ARG A 534 1.88 10.54 -3.14
N TYR A 535 1.10 10.51 -2.05
CA TYR A 535 -0.17 9.79 -1.96
C TYR A 535 -1.43 10.66 -2.20
N GLY A 536 -1.30 11.99 -2.22
CA GLY A 536 -2.42 12.91 -2.20
C GLY A 536 -3.32 12.91 -3.44
N LEU A 537 -4.61 13.17 -3.25
CA LEU A 537 -5.54 13.57 -4.31
C LEU A 537 -5.28 15.01 -4.80
N GLY A 538 -4.81 15.89 -3.90
CA GLY A 538 -4.21 17.18 -4.27
C GLY A 538 -2.69 17.14 -4.28
N TYR A 539 -2.09 17.83 -5.23
CA TYR A 539 -0.66 18.08 -5.30
C TYR A 539 -0.31 19.28 -4.42
N VAL A 540 0.76 19.15 -3.64
CA VAL A 540 1.34 20.26 -2.86
C VAL A 540 2.69 20.61 -3.44
N ASP A 541 2.85 21.87 -3.84
CA ASP A 541 4.13 22.38 -4.33
C ASP A 541 5.05 22.77 -3.18
N TYR A 542 5.92 21.83 -2.78
CA TYR A 542 6.90 22.05 -1.72
C TYR A 542 7.95 23.13 -2.05
N ARG A 543 8.04 23.57 -3.31
CA ARG A 543 9.00 24.59 -3.76
C ARG A 543 8.35 25.96 -3.99
N ASP A 544 7.04 26.01 -4.17
CA ASP A 544 6.28 27.24 -4.41
C ASP A 544 5.25 27.48 -3.29
N GLY A 545 5.75 27.78 -2.09
CA GLY A 545 4.94 28.27 -0.97
C GLY A 545 3.83 27.32 -0.50
N LEU A 546 4.01 26.01 -0.72
CA LEU A 546 3.03 24.96 -0.38
C LEU A 546 1.68 25.13 -1.09
N LYS A 547 1.64 25.70 -2.30
CA LYS A 547 0.37 25.84 -3.04
C LYS A 547 -0.27 24.47 -3.33
N ARG A 548 -1.61 24.41 -3.21
CA ARG A 548 -2.42 23.22 -3.49
C ARG A 548 -2.97 23.24 -4.90
N TYR A 549 -2.89 22.11 -5.60
CA TYR A 549 -3.46 21.94 -6.92
C TYR A 549 -4.25 20.62 -7.00
N PRO A 550 -5.51 20.61 -7.47
CA PRO A 550 -6.24 19.36 -7.66
C PRO A 550 -5.56 18.48 -8.74
N LYS A 551 -5.27 17.21 -8.43
CA LYS A 551 -4.77 16.26 -9.43
C LYS A 551 -5.93 15.70 -10.28
N ARG A 552 -5.62 14.93 -11.33
CA ARG A 552 -6.67 14.28 -12.15
C ARG A 552 -7.57 13.37 -11.31
N SER A 553 -7.04 12.68 -10.31
CA SER A 553 -7.84 11.91 -9.35
C SER A 553 -8.84 12.78 -8.56
N ALA A 554 -8.50 14.00 -8.16
CA ALA A 554 -9.43 14.92 -7.51
C ALA A 554 -10.59 15.34 -8.44
N PHE A 555 -10.29 15.63 -9.71
CA PHE A 555 -11.35 15.89 -10.71
C PHE A 555 -12.22 14.65 -10.98
N TRP A 556 -11.62 13.46 -10.95
CA TRP A 556 -12.36 12.21 -11.09
C TRP A 556 -13.32 12.00 -9.90
N PHE A 557 -12.86 12.19 -8.66
CA PHE A 557 -13.73 12.14 -7.47
C PHE A 557 -14.83 13.20 -7.52
N LYS A 558 -14.51 14.44 -7.93
CA LYS A 558 -15.52 15.49 -8.15
C LYS A 558 -16.64 15.02 -9.07
N LYS A 559 -16.30 14.38 -10.21
CA LYS A 559 -17.31 13.83 -11.14
C LYS A 559 -18.03 12.62 -10.56
N PHE A 560 -17.30 11.72 -9.90
CA PHE A 560 -17.83 10.49 -9.32
C PHE A 560 -18.85 10.78 -8.21
N ASN A 561 -18.60 11.80 -7.38
CA ASN A 561 -19.40 12.20 -6.23
C ASN A 561 -20.59 13.11 -6.56
N LEU A 562 -20.82 13.46 -7.83
CA LEU A 562 -22.02 14.18 -8.23
C LEU A 562 -23.26 13.34 -7.84
N LYS A 563 -24.16 13.98 -7.09
CA LYS A 563 -25.42 13.39 -6.64
C LYS A 563 -26.47 13.45 -7.72
#